data_AF-A0A2T1DBT0-F1
#
_entry.id   AF-A0A2T1DBT0-F1
#
_cell.length_a   1.000
_cell.length_b   1.000
_cell.length_c   1.000
_cell.angle_alpha   90.00
_cell.angle_beta   90.00
_cell.angle_gamma   90.00
#
_symmetry.space_group_name_H-M   'P 1'
#
loop_
_entity.id
_entity.type
_entity.pdbx_description
1 polymer ?
#
loop_
_entity_poly.entity_id
_entity_poly.type
_entity_poly.pdbx_seq_one_letter_code
_entity_poly.pdbx_strand_id
1 'polypeptide(L)'
;MSVTPTKKWLAPGFALSFSLSLTQKIAASRQRSDQGLTLIEGLVAIVVVSITLVSITPPIFWATGTRVQNRRAEQALQLAQGEIDRVRTLVDQGQATIKLLPPVGADNIRVANSVPAPTSAKSGLVTVNPSCKTNPDNGESPALGEYIQINTDPNPENPNDCKPNFLMQTFRSTGLDGDGNPVTGSAIPEGFVMGVRVYSIVAEPNLIGSKAETTQASLKGTNGLGNQLTRPLAVQYSTIVRSNASKNLDLYRKLCPTAGAGQC
;
A
#
# COMPACT_ATOMS: atom_id res chain seq x y z
N MET A 1 -11.75 -51.38 -17.51
CA MET A 1 -10.45 -51.49 -16.84
C MET A 1 -10.45 -50.52 -15.67
N SER A 2 -10.47 -51.09 -14.47
CA SER A 2 -10.58 -50.42 -13.18
C SER A 2 -9.17 -50.07 -12.70
N VAL A 3 -8.92 -48.80 -12.40
CA VAL A 3 -7.70 -48.37 -11.68
C VAL A 3 -8.11 -47.50 -10.51
N THR A 4 -7.71 -48.00 -9.36
CA THR A 4 -7.97 -47.61 -7.98
C THR A 4 -7.31 -46.28 -7.61
N PRO A 5 -7.91 -45.44 -6.74
CA PRO A 5 -7.33 -44.16 -6.32
C PRO A 5 -6.25 -44.34 -5.24
N THR A 6 -5.04 -43.83 -5.51
CA THR A 6 -3.92 -43.82 -4.56
C THR A 6 -3.88 -42.55 -3.69
N LYS A 7 -4.21 -42.76 -2.42
CA LYS A 7 -3.51 -42.31 -1.21
C LYS A 7 -3.23 -40.81 -1.02
N LYS A 8 -4.12 -40.17 -0.24
CA LYS A 8 -3.94 -38.89 0.47
C LYS A 8 -2.64 -38.87 1.29
N TRP A 9 -1.88 -37.78 1.17
CA TRP A 9 -0.85 -37.38 2.14
C TRP A 9 -1.33 -36.13 2.88
N LEU A 10 -1.58 -36.29 4.18
CA LEU A 10 -1.84 -35.22 5.15
C LEU A 10 -0.49 -34.74 5.67
N ALA A 11 -0.19 -33.46 5.52
CA ALA A 11 0.95 -32.83 6.20
C ALA A 11 0.59 -32.62 7.70
N PRO A 12 1.51 -32.89 8.62
CA PRO A 12 1.24 -32.79 10.05
C PRO A 12 1.21 -31.32 10.51
N GLY A 13 0.25 -31.02 11.38
CA GLY A 13 0.12 -29.75 12.07
C GLY A 13 1.28 -29.50 13.03
N PHE A 14 1.77 -28.27 13.03
CA PHE A 14 2.74 -27.77 14.00
C PHE A 14 1.99 -27.44 15.31
N ALA A 15 1.86 -28.41 16.19
CA ALA A 15 1.32 -28.23 17.54
C ALA A 15 2.44 -27.77 18.48
N LEU A 16 2.47 -26.47 18.80
CA LEU A 16 3.30 -25.90 19.86
C LEU A 16 2.76 -26.37 21.22
N SER A 17 3.29 -27.50 21.69
CA SER A 17 2.97 -28.10 22.98
C SER A 17 3.89 -27.47 24.04
N PHE A 18 3.37 -26.51 24.80
CA PHE A 18 4.09 -25.98 25.98
C PHE A 18 3.81 -26.93 27.15
N SER A 19 4.76 -27.83 27.41
CA SER A 19 4.71 -28.78 28.54
C SER A 19 4.99 -28.05 29.85
N LEU A 20 3.95 -27.68 30.60
CA LEU A 20 4.04 -27.38 32.02
C LEU A 20 4.12 -28.71 32.79
N SER A 21 5.32 -29.11 33.20
CA SER A 21 5.52 -30.18 34.18
C SER A 21 5.20 -29.66 35.58
N LEU A 22 3.96 -29.89 36.02
CA LEU A 22 3.50 -29.62 37.38
C LEU A 22 3.69 -30.88 38.24
N THR A 23 4.84 -31.01 38.90
CA THR A 23 5.05 -32.09 39.89
C THR A 23 4.52 -31.65 41.25
N GLN A 24 3.29 -32.07 41.55
CA GLN A 24 2.70 -32.04 42.88
C GLN A 24 3.56 -32.84 43.88
N LYS A 25 4.06 -32.16 44.91
CA LYS A 25 4.29 -32.78 46.23
C LYS A 25 3.45 -32.02 47.24
N ILE A 26 2.26 -32.57 47.50
CA ILE A 26 1.45 -32.22 48.66
C ILE A 26 1.83 -33.22 49.75
N ALA A 27 2.44 -32.73 50.83
CA ALA A 27 2.41 -33.39 52.13
C ALA A 27 2.20 -32.30 53.17
N ALA A 28 1.01 -32.30 53.75
CA ALA A 28 0.51 -31.31 54.66
C ALA A 28 1.12 -31.45 56.07
N SER A 29 1.38 -30.32 56.71
CA SER A 29 1.23 -30.17 58.16
C SER A 29 0.53 -28.85 58.42
N ARG A 30 -0.70 -28.94 58.92
CA ARG A 30 -1.53 -27.82 59.37
C ARG A 30 -0.84 -27.14 60.56
N GLN A 31 -0.46 -25.89 60.38
CA GLN A 31 -0.77 -24.88 61.40
C GLN A 31 -1.73 -23.88 60.75
N ARG A 32 -2.99 -23.93 61.19
CA ARG A 32 -3.94 -22.86 60.95
C ARG A 32 -3.42 -21.64 61.71
N SER A 33 -2.70 -20.77 61.01
CA SER A 33 -2.76 -19.36 61.29
C SER A 33 -3.94 -18.84 60.47
N ASP A 34 -5.14 -18.92 61.04
CA ASP A 34 -6.28 -18.12 60.57
C ASP A 34 -5.98 -16.64 60.91
N GLN A 35 -4.92 -16.08 60.33
CA GLN A 35 -4.79 -14.64 60.16
C GLN A 35 -5.66 -14.33 58.97
N GLY A 36 -6.89 -13.90 59.27
CA GLY A 36 -7.90 -13.58 58.27
C GLY A 36 -7.29 -12.71 57.18
N LEU A 37 -7.53 -13.13 55.93
CA LEU A 37 -7.46 -12.27 54.75
C LEU A 37 -8.16 -10.97 55.13
N THR A 38 -7.38 -9.97 55.53
CA THR A 38 -7.96 -8.73 56.01
C THR A 38 -8.61 -8.08 54.80
N LEU A 39 -9.81 -7.51 54.97
CA LEU A 39 -10.51 -6.77 53.91
C LEU A 39 -9.58 -5.77 53.18
N ILE A 40 -8.59 -5.23 53.90
CA ILE A 40 -7.59 -4.32 53.38
C ILE A 40 -6.58 -4.99 52.44
N GLU A 41 -6.17 -6.24 52.68
CA GLU A 41 -5.27 -6.99 51.78
C GLU A 41 -5.94 -7.31 50.44
N GLY A 42 -7.22 -7.73 50.47
CA GLY A 42 -8.02 -7.91 49.27
C GLY A 42 -8.23 -6.60 48.49
N LEU A 43 -8.44 -5.49 49.20
CA LEU A 43 -8.57 -4.17 48.58
C LEU A 43 -7.26 -3.72 47.92
N VAL A 44 -6.11 -3.91 48.58
CA VAL A 44 -4.79 -3.60 48.01
C VAL A 44 -4.50 -4.48 46.79
N ALA A 45 -4.85 -5.77 46.83
CA ALA A 45 -4.69 -6.66 45.68
C ALA A 45 -5.47 -6.17 44.45
N ILE A 46 -6.73 -5.77 44.62
CA ILE A 46 -7.55 -5.22 43.52
C ILE A 46 -6.96 -3.89 43.00
N VAL A 47 -6.45 -3.03 43.87
CA VAL A 47 -5.79 -1.77 43.48
C VAL A 47 -4.52 -2.04 42.67
N VAL A 48 -3.67 -2.97 43.11
CA VAL A 48 -2.43 -3.33 42.37
C VAL A 48 -2.76 -3.97 41.02
N VAL A 49 -3.75 -4.88 40.97
CA VAL A 49 -4.20 -5.51 39.72
C VAL A 49 -4.78 -4.48 38.75
N SER A 50 -5.57 -3.53 39.23
CA SER A 50 -6.15 -2.48 38.37
C SER A 50 -5.07 -1.52 37.84
N ILE A 51 -4.10 -1.11 38.65
CA ILE A 51 -2.97 -0.27 38.21
C ILE A 51 -2.11 -1.01 37.17
N THR A 52 -1.84 -2.30 37.38
CA THR A 52 -1.05 -3.10 36.42
C THR A 52 -1.78 -3.34 35.10
N LEU A 53 -3.10 -3.53 35.11
CA LEU A 53 -3.90 -3.62 33.88
C LEU A 53 -3.90 -2.29 33.09
N VAL A 54 -4.07 -1.16 33.78
CA VAL A 54 -4.04 0.17 33.15
C VAL A 54 -2.66 0.51 32.59
N SER A 55 -1.57 0.04 33.20
CA SER A 55 -0.21 0.31 32.72
C SER A 55 0.19 -0.51 31.48
N ILE A 56 -0.34 -1.73 31.31
CA ILE A 56 -0.03 -2.60 30.16
C ILE A 56 -0.86 -2.26 28.91
N THR A 57 -2.02 -1.64 29.08
CA THR A 57 -2.97 -1.39 27.99
C THR A 57 -2.44 -0.42 26.91
N PRO A 58 -1.86 0.75 27.22
CA PRO A 58 -1.46 1.73 26.20
C PRO A 58 -0.42 1.21 25.19
N PRO A 59 0.64 0.47 25.59
CA PRO A 59 1.59 -0.11 24.63
C PRO A 59 0.95 -1.07 23.61
N ILE A 60 -0.06 -1.86 24.02
CA ILE A 60 -0.71 -2.84 23.14
C ILE A 60 -1.50 -2.13 22.04
N PHE A 61 -2.27 -1.11 22.39
CA PHE A 61 -3.01 -0.31 21.41
C PHE A 61 -2.09 0.42 20.42
N TRP A 62 -0.94 0.88 20.90
CA TRP A 62 0.07 1.52 20.05
C TRP A 62 0.67 0.53 19.04
N ALA A 63 0.97 -0.70 19.49
CA ALA A 63 1.51 -1.76 18.65
C ALA A 63 0.52 -2.26 17.58
N THR A 64 -0.79 -2.31 17.87
CA THR A 64 -1.80 -2.74 16.88
C THR A 64 -2.06 -1.66 15.83
N GLY A 65 -2.15 -0.39 16.24
CA GLY A 65 -2.36 0.73 15.32
C GLY A 65 -1.25 0.87 14.28
N THR A 66 0.01 0.73 14.71
CA THR A 66 1.18 0.79 13.81
C THR A 66 1.18 -0.34 12.79
N ARG A 67 0.79 -1.57 13.16
CA ARG A 67 0.70 -2.71 12.22
C ARG A 67 -0.33 -2.49 11.12
N VAL A 68 -1.52 -1.96 11.46
CA VAL A 68 -2.56 -1.69 10.46
C VAL A 68 -2.12 -0.60 9.49
N GLN A 69 -1.49 0.46 9.99
CA GLN A 69 -0.95 1.53 9.15
C GLN A 69 0.16 1.03 8.23
N ASN A 70 1.09 0.21 8.74
CA ASN A 70 2.16 -0.39 7.94
C ASN A 70 1.60 -1.28 6.83
N ARG A 71 0.61 -2.14 7.14
CA ARG A 71 -0.03 -2.99 6.13
C ARG A 71 -0.68 -2.18 5.00
N ARG A 72 -1.36 -1.07 5.33
CA ARG A 72 -1.96 -0.19 4.32
C ARG A 72 -0.90 0.51 3.47
N ALA A 73 0.20 0.95 4.08
CA ALA A 73 1.31 1.56 3.36
C ALA A 73 2.00 0.55 2.43
N GLU A 74 2.20 -0.70 2.88
CA GLU A 74 2.73 -1.79 2.07
C GLU A 74 1.82 -2.10 0.87
N GLN A 75 0.51 -2.17 1.08
CA GLN A 75 -0.46 -2.34 -0.01
C GLN A 75 -0.39 -1.18 -1.01
N ALA A 76 -0.32 0.06 -0.54
CA ALA A 76 -0.18 1.23 -1.41
C ALA A 76 1.12 1.19 -2.24
N LEU A 77 2.22 0.72 -1.63
CA LEU A 77 3.49 0.55 -2.32
C LEU A 77 3.42 -0.55 -3.39
N GLN A 78 2.78 -1.68 -3.07
CA GLN A 78 2.57 -2.77 -4.03
C GLN A 78 1.70 -2.33 -5.22
N LEU A 79 0.66 -1.53 -4.97
CA LEU A 79 -0.17 -0.95 -6.03
C LEU A 79 0.65 -0.02 -6.93
N ALA A 80 1.45 0.88 -6.35
CA ALA A 80 2.30 1.78 -7.11
C ALA A 80 3.32 1.02 -7.98
N GLN A 81 3.94 -0.02 -7.43
CA GLN A 81 4.88 -0.86 -8.16
C GLN A 81 4.20 -1.65 -9.28
N GLY A 82 3.04 -2.25 -8.99
CA GLY A 82 2.28 -3.02 -9.98
C GLY A 82 1.88 -2.18 -11.19
N GLU A 83 1.54 -0.90 -10.98
CA GLU A 83 1.24 0.02 -12.06
C GLU A 83 2.48 0.40 -12.91
N ILE A 84 3.63 0.60 -12.27
CA ILE A 84 4.90 0.80 -12.97
C ILE A 84 5.24 -0.43 -13.82
N ASP A 85 5.08 -1.63 -13.26
CA ASP A 85 5.38 -2.89 -13.94
C ASP A 85 4.41 -3.14 -15.11
N ARG A 86 3.13 -2.78 -14.95
CA ARG A 86 2.12 -2.81 -16.03
C ARG A 86 2.56 -1.93 -17.20
N VAL A 87 2.88 -0.66 -16.94
CA VAL A 87 3.31 0.28 -17.99
C VAL A 87 4.62 -0.16 -18.63
N ARG A 88 5.58 -0.65 -17.84
CA ARG A 88 6.84 -1.20 -18.34
C ARG A 88 6.59 -2.35 -19.32
N THR A 89 5.75 -3.30 -18.93
CA THR A 89 5.38 -4.45 -19.76
C THR A 89 4.72 -4.00 -21.07
N LEU A 90 3.82 -3.00 -21.03
CA LEU A 90 3.19 -2.44 -22.22
C LEU A 90 4.19 -1.79 -23.18
N VAL A 91 5.18 -1.07 -22.63
CA VAL A 91 6.22 -0.40 -23.42
C VAL A 91 7.17 -1.40 -24.07
N ASP A 92 7.58 -2.42 -23.31
CA ASP A 92 8.51 -3.48 -23.76
C ASP A 92 7.88 -4.41 -24.79
N GLN A 93 6.58 -4.73 -24.65
CA GLN A 93 5.84 -5.52 -25.64
C GLN A 93 5.48 -4.74 -26.91
N GLY A 94 5.79 -3.44 -26.97
CA GLY A 94 5.42 -2.60 -28.12
C GLY A 94 3.92 -2.31 -28.23
N GLN A 95 3.12 -2.67 -27.23
CA GLN A 95 1.65 -2.47 -27.19
C GLN A 95 1.24 -1.13 -26.59
N ALA A 96 2.20 -0.34 -26.12
CA ALA A 96 1.94 0.99 -25.58
C ALA A 96 1.24 1.88 -26.62
N THR A 97 0.06 2.40 -26.26
CA THR A 97 -0.63 3.49 -26.96
C THR A 97 -0.72 4.69 -26.03
N ILE A 98 -0.88 5.90 -26.56
CA ILE A 98 -0.95 7.13 -25.75
C ILE A 98 -2.07 7.06 -24.70
N LYS A 99 -3.17 6.36 -25.00
CA LYS A 99 -4.28 6.15 -24.06
C LYS A 99 -3.94 5.23 -22.88
N LEU A 100 -3.02 4.31 -23.06
CA LEU A 100 -2.59 3.35 -22.02
C LEU A 100 -1.41 3.88 -21.20
N LEU A 101 -0.68 4.85 -21.73
CA LEU A 101 0.43 5.50 -21.05
C LEU A 101 -0.09 6.59 -20.09
N PRO A 102 0.62 6.82 -18.97
CA PRO A 102 0.33 7.93 -18.08
C PRO A 102 0.24 9.27 -18.83
N PRO A 103 -0.58 10.22 -18.35
CA PRO A 103 -0.65 11.56 -18.92
C PRO A 103 0.65 12.31 -18.67
N VAL A 104 1.02 13.20 -19.61
CA VAL A 104 2.17 14.09 -19.43
C VAL A 104 1.84 15.11 -18.35
N GLY A 105 2.67 15.18 -17.31
CA GLY A 105 2.49 16.11 -16.19
C GLY A 105 3.42 17.33 -16.27
N ALA A 106 4.73 17.07 -16.38
CA ALA A 106 5.77 18.09 -16.49
C ALA A 106 7.04 17.46 -17.10
N ASP A 107 8.00 18.24 -17.58
CA ASP A 107 9.26 17.67 -18.08
C ASP A 107 10.10 17.04 -16.94
N ASN A 108 10.16 17.70 -15.78
CA ASN A 108 10.90 17.27 -14.60
C ASN A 108 9.99 16.79 -13.47
N ILE A 109 9.38 15.61 -13.65
CA ILE A 109 8.39 15.10 -12.69
C ILE A 109 8.96 14.64 -11.34
N ARG A 110 10.29 14.44 -11.23
CA ARG A 110 10.97 14.02 -9.98
C ARG A 110 11.01 15.13 -8.93
N VAL A 111 10.76 16.38 -9.33
CA VAL A 111 10.66 17.52 -8.42
C VAL A 111 9.30 17.46 -7.72
N ALA A 112 9.31 17.53 -6.38
CA ALA A 112 8.08 17.59 -5.58
C ALA A 112 7.20 18.76 -6.05
N ASN A 113 5.88 18.55 -6.08
CA ASN A 113 4.88 19.52 -6.56
C ASN A 113 4.94 19.89 -8.07
N SER A 114 5.79 19.28 -8.89
CA SER A 114 5.79 19.49 -10.35
C SER A 114 4.47 19.09 -11.02
N VAL A 115 3.77 18.12 -10.42
CA VAL A 115 2.43 17.67 -10.83
C VAL A 115 1.47 17.88 -9.67
N PRO A 116 0.34 18.60 -9.86
CA PRO A 116 -0.64 18.83 -8.80
C PRO A 116 -1.31 17.53 -8.35
N ALA A 117 -1.92 17.54 -7.16
CA ALA A 117 -2.76 16.44 -6.71
C ALA A 117 -4.02 16.33 -7.59
N PRO A 118 -4.58 15.12 -7.78
CA PRO A 118 -5.76 14.95 -8.60
C PRO A 118 -7.01 15.43 -7.84
N THR A 119 -7.99 15.95 -8.57
CA THR A 119 -9.20 16.57 -8.01
C THR A 119 -10.48 15.85 -8.41
N SER A 120 -10.42 14.91 -9.37
CA SER A 120 -11.57 14.17 -9.86
C SER A 120 -11.29 12.68 -9.97
N ALA A 121 -12.34 11.86 -9.87
CA ALA A 121 -12.25 10.43 -10.13
C ALA A 121 -12.39 10.16 -11.62
N LYS A 122 -11.55 9.25 -12.15
CA LYS A 122 -11.82 8.59 -13.43
C LYS A 122 -13.03 7.68 -13.27
N SER A 123 -13.86 7.58 -14.30
CA SER A 123 -14.94 6.60 -14.34
C SER A 123 -14.38 5.18 -14.32
N GLY A 124 -14.86 4.37 -13.38
CA GLY A 124 -14.54 2.95 -13.27
C GLY A 124 -13.89 2.59 -11.94
N LEU A 125 -14.00 1.32 -11.57
CA LEU A 125 -13.38 0.75 -10.38
C LEU A 125 -12.44 -0.39 -10.79
N VAL A 126 -11.19 -0.33 -10.35
CA VAL A 126 -10.28 -1.48 -10.39
C VAL A 126 -10.51 -2.29 -9.13
N THR A 127 -10.91 -3.55 -9.26
CA THR A 127 -11.27 -4.38 -8.12
C THR A 127 -10.81 -5.81 -8.29
N VAL A 128 -10.33 -6.41 -7.20
CA VAL A 128 -10.08 -7.85 -7.10
C VAL A 128 -11.38 -8.63 -6.81
N ASN A 129 -12.45 -7.94 -6.46
CA ASN A 129 -13.73 -8.54 -6.13
C ASN A 129 -14.57 -8.79 -7.40
N PRO A 130 -14.82 -10.06 -7.79
CA PRO A 130 -15.55 -10.37 -9.01
C PRO A 130 -17.01 -9.94 -8.99
N SER A 131 -17.59 -9.63 -7.82
CA SER A 131 -18.96 -9.16 -7.67
C SER A 131 -19.14 -7.69 -8.07
N CYS A 132 -18.06 -6.92 -8.19
CA CYS A 132 -18.09 -5.45 -8.30
C CYS A 132 -17.99 -4.92 -9.75
N LYS A 133 -18.58 -5.62 -10.71
CA LYS A 133 -18.44 -5.34 -12.16
C LYS A 133 -19.35 -4.25 -12.72
N THR A 134 -19.91 -3.37 -11.90
CA THR A 134 -20.93 -2.41 -12.35
C THR A 134 -20.38 -1.29 -13.23
N ASN A 135 -19.06 -1.05 -13.22
CA ASN A 135 -18.36 -0.16 -14.15
C ASN A 135 -16.85 -0.49 -14.13
N PRO A 136 -16.39 -1.51 -14.89
CA PRO A 136 -14.98 -1.88 -14.87
C PRO A 136 -14.12 -0.77 -15.47
N ASP A 137 -12.97 -0.52 -14.85
CA ASP A 137 -11.95 0.33 -15.48
C ASP A 137 -11.56 -0.25 -16.85
N ASN A 138 -11.49 0.60 -17.87
CA ASN A 138 -11.18 0.20 -19.24
C ASN A 138 -9.67 -0.04 -19.47
N GLY A 139 -8.83 0.10 -18.45
CA GLY A 139 -7.37 -0.05 -18.53
C GLY A 139 -6.65 1.16 -19.15
N GLU A 140 -7.39 2.19 -19.56
CA GLU A 140 -6.80 3.45 -20.02
C GLU A 140 -6.22 4.23 -18.84
N SER A 141 -5.22 5.06 -19.10
CA SER A 141 -4.69 5.94 -18.06
C SER A 141 -5.69 7.05 -17.71
N PRO A 142 -5.80 7.48 -16.43
CA PRO A 142 -6.56 8.67 -16.07
C PRO A 142 -5.97 9.92 -16.71
N ALA A 143 -6.77 10.98 -16.83
CA ALA A 143 -6.25 12.32 -17.14
C ALA A 143 -5.35 12.83 -15.99
N LEU A 144 -4.54 13.87 -16.24
CA LEU A 144 -3.55 14.35 -15.27
C LEU A 144 -4.15 14.76 -13.91
N GLY A 145 -5.35 15.35 -13.93
CA GLY A 145 -6.11 15.76 -12.74
C GLY A 145 -7.00 14.67 -12.16
N GLU A 146 -6.98 13.46 -12.71
CA GLU A 146 -7.84 12.36 -12.30
C GLU A 146 -7.09 11.29 -11.49
N TYR A 147 -7.84 10.57 -10.65
CA TYR A 147 -7.37 9.36 -9.97
C TYR A 147 -8.21 8.14 -10.33
N ILE A 148 -7.58 6.97 -10.34
CA ILE A 148 -8.24 5.67 -10.46
C ILE A 148 -8.70 5.23 -9.06
N GLN A 149 -9.93 4.74 -8.95
CA GLN A 149 -10.44 4.11 -7.74
C GLN A 149 -10.05 2.63 -7.70
N ILE A 150 -9.46 2.19 -6.60
CA ILE A 150 -8.98 0.81 -6.44
C ILE A 150 -9.58 0.19 -5.17
N ASN A 151 -10.22 -0.95 -5.33
CA ASN A 151 -10.67 -1.84 -4.26
C ASN A 151 -9.74 -3.08 -4.21
N THR A 152 -9.06 -3.25 -3.09
CA THR A 152 -8.10 -4.34 -2.88
C THR A 152 -8.58 -5.39 -1.88
N ASP A 153 -9.71 -5.16 -1.22
CA ASP A 153 -10.22 -6.05 -0.18
C ASP A 153 -11.62 -6.56 -0.54
N PRO A 154 -11.80 -7.86 -0.80
CA PRO A 154 -13.10 -8.48 -0.71
C PRO A 154 -13.48 -8.54 0.77
N ASN A 155 -14.17 -7.50 1.24
CA ASN A 155 -14.64 -7.41 2.62
C ASN A 155 -15.34 -8.72 3.03
N PRO A 156 -14.80 -9.48 4.01
CA PRO A 156 -15.35 -10.78 4.36
C PRO A 156 -16.74 -10.70 5.00
N GLU A 157 -17.07 -9.55 5.61
CA GLU A 157 -18.39 -9.28 6.19
C GLU A 157 -19.39 -8.84 5.12
N ASN A 158 -18.91 -8.26 4.03
CA ASN A 158 -19.74 -7.88 2.88
C ASN A 158 -19.00 -8.18 1.56
N PRO A 159 -19.15 -9.40 1.01
CA PRO A 159 -18.53 -9.79 -0.25
C PRO A 159 -18.98 -8.96 -1.46
N ASN A 160 -19.98 -8.09 -1.31
CA ASN A 160 -20.44 -7.15 -2.34
C ASN A 160 -20.01 -5.70 -2.03
N ASP A 161 -19.00 -5.52 -1.17
CA ASP A 161 -18.42 -4.21 -0.89
C ASP A 161 -17.57 -3.75 -2.07
N CYS A 162 -18.17 -2.89 -2.90
CA CYS A 162 -17.55 -2.31 -4.09
C CYS A 162 -16.99 -0.91 -3.84
N LYS A 163 -16.63 -0.61 -2.58
CA LYS A 163 -16.04 0.68 -2.22
C LYS A 163 -14.53 0.66 -2.46
N PRO A 164 -13.95 1.72 -3.02
CA PRO A 164 -12.49 1.83 -3.13
C PRO A 164 -11.84 1.94 -1.75
N ASN A 165 -10.65 1.34 -1.64
CA ASN A 165 -9.77 1.47 -0.48
C ASN A 165 -8.64 2.48 -0.75
N PHE A 166 -8.24 2.60 -2.02
CA PHE A 166 -7.13 3.42 -2.47
C PHE A 166 -7.53 4.24 -3.70
N LEU A 167 -6.85 5.38 -3.87
CA LEU A 167 -6.98 6.26 -5.02
C LEU A 167 -5.59 6.42 -5.63
N MET A 168 -5.45 6.16 -6.92
CA MET A 168 -4.14 6.16 -7.60
C MET A 168 -4.06 7.24 -8.67
N GLN A 169 -3.03 8.09 -8.58
CA GLN A 169 -2.66 9.05 -9.62
C GLN A 169 -1.42 8.54 -10.35
N THR A 170 -1.46 8.58 -11.68
CA THR A 170 -0.32 8.25 -12.54
C THR A 170 0.00 9.44 -13.43
N PHE A 171 1.28 9.70 -13.65
CA PHE A 171 1.73 10.76 -14.55
C PHE A 171 3.12 10.43 -15.10
N ARG A 172 3.52 11.07 -16.19
CA ARG A 172 4.85 10.91 -16.78
C ARG A 172 5.45 12.23 -17.22
N SER A 173 6.75 12.20 -17.52
CA SER A 173 7.38 13.25 -18.32
C SER A 173 7.03 13.14 -19.80
N THR A 174 7.27 14.23 -20.54
CA THR A 174 7.10 14.31 -22.00
C THR A 174 7.75 13.11 -22.70
N GLY A 175 8.90 12.68 -22.19
CA GLY A 175 9.66 11.55 -22.70
C GLY A 175 10.54 11.92 -23.88
N LEU A 176 11.39 10.98 -24.27
CA LEU A 176 12.36 11.11 -25.35
C LEU A 176 12.07 10.10 -26.47
N ASP A 177 12.35 10.51 -27.71
CA ASP A 177 12.39 9.63 -28.87
C ASP A 177 13.68 8.79 -28.89
N GLY A 178 13.86 7.95 -29.92
CA GLY A 178 15.05 7.11 -30.06
C GLY A 178 16.36 7.86 -30.27
N ASP A 179 16.31 9.13 -30.65
CA ASP A 179 17.48 10.01 -30.78
C ASP A 179 17.75 10.81 -29.49
N GLY A 180 16.83 10.70 -28.52
CA GLY A 180 16.90 11.37 -27.25
C GLY A 180 16.48 12.83 -27.31
N ASN A 181 15.60 13.20 -28.24
CA ASN A 181 14.92 14.49 -28.29
C ASN A 181 13.54 14.39 -27.60
N PRO A 182 13.02 15.50 -27.04
CA PRO A 182 11.69 15.51 -26.46
C PRO A 182 10.61 15.14 -27.48
N VAL A 183 9.74 14.22 -27.10
CA VAL A 183 8.63 13.80 -27.98
C VAL A 183 7.57 14.87 -28.04
N THR A 184 7.16 15.24 -29.25
CA THR A 184 6.07 16.21 -29.47
C THR A 184 4.83 15.53 -30.04
N GLY A 185 3.65 16.06 -29.69
CA GLY A 185 2.37 15.55 -30.18
C GLY A 185 2.00 14.17 -29.61
N SER A 186 1.49 13.29 -30.47
CA SER A 186 0.94 11.98 -30.09
C SER A 186 1.91 10.81 -30.32
N ALA A 187 3.20 11.09 -30.54
CA ALA A 187 4.20 10.04 -30.69
C ALA A 187 4.45 9.33 -29.35
N ILE A 188 4.68 8.01 -29.42
CA ILE A 188 4.97 7.18 -28.24
C ILE A 188 6.44 7.37 -27.88
N PRO A 189 6.78 7.80 -26.66
CA PRO A 189 8.17 7.93 -26.25
C PRO A 189 8.87 6.58 -26.14
N GLU A 190 10.15 6.56 -26.50
CA GLU A 190 11.03 5.41 -26.30
C GLU A 190 11.58 5.37 -24.87
N GLY A 191 11.64 6.51 -24.19
CA GLY A 191 11.91 6.54 -22.75
C GLY A 191 11.27 7.73 -22.04
N PHE A 192 10.86 7.55 -20.79
CA PHE A 192 10.27 8.60 -19.96
C PHE A 192 10.42 8.28 -18.48
N VAL A 193 10.24 9.30 -17.64
CA VAL A 193 10.09 9.08 -16.20
C VAL A 193 8.60 9.01 -15.89
N MET A 194 8.19 8.01 -15.12
CA MET A 194 6.83 7.83 -14.61
C MET A 194 6.80 8.09 -13.11
N GLY A 195 5.73 8.72 -12.64
CA GLY A 195 5.41 8.91 -11.24
C GLY A 195 4.06 8.28 -10.92
N VAL A 196 3.98 7.62 -9.76
CA VAL A 196 2.74 7.06 -9.22
C VAL A 196 2.57 7.54 -7.79
N ARG A 197 1.38 8.04 -7.46
CA ARG A 197 0.99 8.43 -6.11
C ARG A 197 -0.24 7.64 -5.72
N VAL A 198 -0.20 7.02 -4.55
CA VAL A 198 -1.33 6.25 -4.02
C VAL A 198 -1.80 6.91 -2.73
N TYR A 199 -3.05 7.37 -2.74
CA TYR A 199 -3.75 7.97 -1.62
C TYR A 199 -4.67 6.93 -0.98
N SER A 200 -4.95 7.12 0.31
CA SER A 200 -6.02 6.40 1.00
C SER A 200 -7.38 6.94 0.56
N ILE A 201 -8.43 6.11 0.57
CA ILE A 201 -9.80 6.58 0.31
C ILE A 201 -10.23 7.72 1.24
N VAL A 202 -9.69 7.77 2.46
CA VAL A 202 -10.00 8.85 3.42
C VAL A 202 -9.50 10.23 2.95
N ALA A 203 -8.63 10.28 1.93
CA ALA A 203 -8.15 11.53 1.35
C ALA A 203 -9.09 12.11 0.27
N GLU A 204 -10.10 11.34 -0.19
CA GLU A 204 -11.01 11.73 -1.27
C GLU A 204 -11.63 13.12 -1.09
N PRO A 205 -12.18 13.48 0.09
CA PRO A 205 -12.80 14.79 0.27
C PRO A 205 -11.80 15.95 0.13
N ASN A 206 -10.54 15.73 0.52
CA ASN A 206 -9.49 16.73 0.40
C ASN A 206 -8.90 16.79 -1.01
N LEU A 207 -8.90 15.68 -1.75
CA LEU A 207 -8.56 15.66 -3.17
C LEU A 207 -9.56 16.48 -3.98
N ILE A 208 -10.85 16.20 -3.82
CA ILE A 208 -11.94 16.93 -4.49
C ILE A 208 -11.95 18.41 -4.06
N GLY A 209 -11.63 18.69 -2.79
CA GLY A 209 -11.52 20.05 -2.27
C GLY A 209 -10.23 20.79 -2.61
N SER A 210 -9.33 20.21 -3.41
CA SER A 210 -8.01 20.80 -3.77
C SER A 210 -7.11 21.12 -2.56
N LYS A 211 -7.25 20.36 -1.48
CA LYS A 211 -6.47 20.48 -0.23
C LYS A 211 -5.42 19.38 -0.09
N ALA A 212 -5.36 18.45 -1.03
CA ALA A 212 -4.39 17.37 -1.02
C ALA A 212 -2.98 17.85 -1.37
N GLU A 213 -2.01 17.25 -0.70
CA GLU A 213 -0.59 17.47 -0.92
C GLU A 213 0.00 16.36 -1.79
N THR A 214 1.23 16.59 -2.27
CA THR A 214 1.94 15.65 -3.15
C THR A 214 3.09 14.92 -2.47
N THR A 215 3.42 15.31 -1.23
CA THR A 215 4.52 14.73 -0.45
C THR A 215 4.06 13.50 0.32
N GLN A 216 4.88 12.44 0.35
CA GLN A 216 4.50 11.20 1.02
C GLN A 216 4.17 11.44 2.51
N ALA A 217 3.11 10.79 2.98
CA ALA A 217 2.70 10.83 4.37
C ALA A 217 3.80 10.26 5.28
N SER A 218 4.15 10.99 6.34
CA SER A 218 4.98 10.43 7.40
C SER A 218 4.13 9.49 8.25
N LEU A 219 4.53 8.22 8.32
CA LEU A 219 3.95 7.20 9.20
C LEU A 219 4.58 7.22 10.61
N LYS A 220 5.41 8.22 10.90
CA LYS A 220 6.10 8.37 12.19
C LYS A 220 5.14 8.97 13.22
N GLY A 221 4.37 8.12 13.88
CA GLY A 221 3.56 8.47 15.05
C GLY A 221 2.08 8.11 14.90
N THR A 222 1.47 7.68 16.00
CA THR A 222 0.06 7.24 16.10
C THR A 222 -0.96 8.37 16.09
N ASN A 223 -0.66 9.48 15.41
CA ASN A 223 -1.54 10.65 15.35
C ASN A 223 -2.67 10.42 14.33
N GLY A 224 -3.56 9.46 14.59
CA GLY A 224 -4.79 9.24 13.82
C GLY A 224 -4.62 9.15 12.30
N LEU A 225 -5.70 9.46 11.57
CA LEU A 225 -5.71 9.56 10.11
C LEU A 225 -4.95 10.77 9.57
N GLY A 226 -4.42 11.66 10.43
CA GLY A 226 -4.05 13.05 10.12
C GLY A 226 -3.34 13.26 8.78
N ASN A 227 -2.12 12.70 8.63
CA ASN A 227 -1.37 12.86 7.39
C ASN A 227 -1.99 12.11 6.19
N GLN A 228 -2.74 11.03 6.45
CA GLN A 228 -3.36 10.22 5.39
C GLN A 228 -4.59 10.90 4.78
N LEU A 229 -5.11 11.95 5.41
CA LEU A 229 -6.24 12.73 4.90
C LEU A 229 -5.87 13.63 3.72
N THR A 230 -4.60 14.06 3.63
CA THR A 230 -4.17 15.00 2.59
C THR A 230 -2.98 14.49 1.79
N ARG A 231 -2.19 13.54 2.31
CA ARG A 231 -0.96 13.07 1.66
C ARG A 231 -1.06 11.65 1.11
N PRO A 232 -0.35 11.34 0.01
CA PRO A 232 -0.24 9.98 -0.49
C PRO A 232 0.52 9.08 0.49
N LEU A 233 0.07 7.83 0.60
CA LEU A 233 0.73 6.78 1.39
C LEU A 233 2.03 6.29 0.73
N ALA A 234 2.03 6.25 -0.61
CA ALA A 234 3.18 5.86 -1.41
C ALA A 234 3.36 6.82 -2.57
N VAL A 235 4.62 7.19 -2.83
CA VAL A 235 5.03 7.98 -3.99
C VAL A 235 6.24 7.27 -4.60
N GLN A 236 6.11 6.83 -5.85
CA GLN A 236 7.16 6.12 -6.56
C GLN A 236 7.47 6.82 -7.87
N TYR A 237 8.76 6.87 -8.22
CA TYR A 237 9.24 7.34 -9.50
C TYR A 237 10.09 6.25 -10.15
N SER A 238 9.87 6.00 -11.43
CA SER A 238 10.63 5.02 -12.20
C SER A 238 10.94 5.56 -13.58
N THR A 239 12.12 5.23 -14.08
CA THR A 239 12.50 5.52 -15.47
C THR A 239 12.17 4.31 -16.33
N ILE A 240 11.34 4.50 -17.34
CA ILE A 240 10.93 3.46 -18.28
C ILE A 240 11.62 3.77 -19.61
N VAL A 241 12.32 2.77 -20.16
CA VAL A 241 12.97 2.84 -21.48
C VAL A 241 12.63 1.55 -22.21
N ARG A 242 12.13 1.66 -23.44
CA ARG A 242 11.76 0.52 -24.28
C ARG A 242 13.00 -0.26 -24.66
N SER A 243 12.97 -1.59 -24.59
CA SER A 243 14.08 -2.43 -25.06
C SER A 243 14.25 -2.44 -26.60
N ASN A 244 14.92 -1.45 -27.20
CA ASN A 244 15.45 -1.51 -28.57
C ASN A 244 17.00 -1.42 -28.60
N ALA A 245 17.62 -2.14 -29.54
CA ALA A 245 18.96 -2.71 -29.33
C ALA A 245 20.18 -1.75 -29.46
N SER A 246 20.01 -0.44 -29.68
CA SER A 246 21.18 0.42 -30.01
C SER A 246 21.29 1.77 -29.30
N LYS A 247 20.21 2.37 -28.77
CA LYS A 247 20.27 3.75 -28.20
C LYS A 247 19.75 3.88 -26.76
N ASN A 248 19.30 2.78 -26.17
CA ASN A 248 18.67 2.74 -24.85
C ASN A 248 19.53 3.22 -23.68
N LEU A 249 20.81 2.87 -23.70
CA LEU A 249 21.71 3.24 -22.60
C LEU A 249 21.87 4.76 -22.53
N ASP A 250 21.92 5.41 -23.70
CA ASP A 250 22.05 6.87 -23.79
C ASP A 250 20.74 7.56 -23.40
N LEU A 251 19.59 7.01 -23.78
CA LEU A 251 18.28 7.49 -23.30
C LEU A 251 18.17 7.38 -21.78
N TYR A 252 18.57 6.24 -21.21
CA TYR A 252 18.55 6.05 -19.77
C TYR A 252 19.44 7.06 -19.05
N ARG A 253 20.65 7.30 -19.55
CA ARG A 253 21.57 8.32 -19.00
C ARG A 253 21.01 9.74 -19.10
N LYS A 254 20.35 10.10 -20.21
CA LYS A 254 19.69 11.40 -20.37
C LYS A 254 18.53 11.59 -19.39
N LEU A 255 17.75 10.54 -19.15
CA LEU A 255 16.62 10.56 -18.21
C LEU A 255 17.05 10.43 -16.74
N CYS A 256 18.28 9.97 -16.50
CA CYS A 256 18.86 9.76 -15.18
C CYS A 256 20.17 10.55 -15.00
N PRO A 257 20.11 11.90 -14.89
CA PRO A 257 21.31 12.69 -14.68
C PRO A 257 21.93 12.39 -13.32
N THR A 258 23.21 12.05 -13.29
CA THR A 258 23.99 11.65 -12.10
C THR A 258 24.24 12.77 -11.08
N ALA A 259 23.70 13.98 -11.30
CA ALA A 259 23.94 15.15 -10.45
C ALA A 259 22.64 15.93 -10.18
N GLY A 260 22.03 15.72 -9.02
CA GLY A 260 20.89 16.50 -8.53
C GLY A 260 19.89 15.69 -7.69
N ALA A 261 19.31 16.32 -6.67
CA ALA A 261 18.41 15.70 -5.70
C ALA A 261 17.20 15.01 -6.38
N GLY A 262 17.22 13.67 -6.39
CA GLY A 262 16.20 12.83 -7.03
C GLY A 262 16.83 11.72 -7.87
N GLN A 263 17.76 10.98 -7.28
CA GLN A 263 18.45 9.86 -7.91
C GLN A 263 17.45 8.86 -8.52
N CYS A 264 17.75 8.36 -9.73
CA CYS A 264 17.60 6.93 -9.94
C CYS A 264 18.86 6.26 -9.34
#